data_AF-A0A183PAD9-F1
#
_entry.id   AF-A0A183PAD9-F1
#
_cell.length_a   1.000
_cell.length_b   1.000
_cell.length_c   1.000
_cell.angle_alpha   90.00
_cell.angle_beta   90.00
_cell.angle_gamma   90.00
#
_symmetry.space_group_name_H-M   'P 1'
#
loop_
_entity.id
_entity.type
_entity.pdbx_description
1 polymer ?
#
loop_
_entity_poly.entity_id
_entity_poly.type
_entity_poly.pdbx_seq_one_letter_code
_entity_poly.pdbx_strand_id
1 'polypeptide(L)'
;MIRYIEQKLADFQSAYKSTGNVFKYIPSGVDVELLLQPVSRDLGESILSHHTFPQPNEARKPSDPRPHPLIVWSLLPHETQMSVCHFTMFRRASAIHAVSDLVVIANAANKITESSSKDNGICALEFGEEASTQVEREDKSIHDALISHRYKIDGKKSGKALYDPKMPIPLEAEPIKSKDLMLIQAGIRRFVAAPIYSTPSNPREKAKFESFFPASESSTVATVYAPVMYSPVYVLQFRIRVTEDEDGELSSPYVGELVATGSLRSVDPSHLIIKRIFLSGHPYKINQRHVVVRYMFHNPADVLHFQAIQLQTKSGAVGHIKEPVGTHGHMKCVFDRPILANDVALMPLYKRVFPKYVYEPVVSKYLDNNDRSNDYVVADSGHSRYVSSDVLQLTKKNISSASQEKMDQDESALFA
;
A
#
# COMPACT_ATOMS: atom_id res chain seq x y z
N MET A 1 9.19 -33.35 -37.72
CA MET A 1 9.58 -32.00 -37.28
C MET A 1 10.84 -32.01 -36.40
N ILE A 2 10.91 -32.83 -35.33
CA ILE A 2 12.11 -32.97 -34.46
C ILE A 2 13.37 -33.38 -35.25
N ARG A 3 13.28 -34.42 -36.10
CA ARG A 3 14.41 -34.88 -36.94
C ARG A 3 14.94 -33.82 -37.92
N TYR A 4 14.08 -32.91 -38.39
CA TYR A 4 14.47 -31.85 -39.32
C TYR A 4 15.26 -30.75 -38.60
N ILE A 5 14.90 -30.48 -37.35
CA ILE A 5 15.61 -29.51 -36.49
C ILE A 5 16.96 -30.08 -36.08
N GLU A 6 17.03 -31.35 -35.68
CA GLU A 6 18.29 -32.03 -35.36
C GLU A 6 19.25 -32.04 -36.56
N GLN A 7 18.73 -32.25 -37.76
CA GLN A 7 19.51 -32.26 -38.99
C GLN A 7 20.05 -30.86 -39.35
N LYS A 8 19.22 -29.80 -39.25
CA LYS A 8 19.69 -28.42 -39.46
C LYS A 8 20.74 -27.99 -38.42
N LEU A 9 20.61 -28.45 -37.18
CA LEU A 9 21.59 -28.19 -36.12
C LEU A 9 22.92 -28.89 -36.41
N ALA A 10 22.87 -30.14 -36.90
CA ALA A 10 24.05 -30.88 -37.32
C ALA A 10 24.74 -30.21 -38.53
N ASP A 11 23.97 -29.74 -39.51
CA ASP A 11 24.49 -29.06 -40.69
C ASP A 11 25.15 -27.72 -40.32
N PHE A 12 24.52 -26.93 -39.44
CA PHE A 12 25.10 -25.68 -38.92
C PHE A 12 26.39 -25.92 -38.12
N GLN A 13 26.42 -26.99 -37.30
CA GLN A 13 27.61 -27.39 -36.55
C GLN A 13 28.74 -27.91 -37.44
N SER A 14 28.41 -28.48 -38.61
CA SER A 14 29.39 -28.97 -39.58
C SER A 14 30.05 -27.82 -40.36
N ALA A 15 29.29 -26.77 -40.68
CA ALA A 15 29.75 -25.62 -41.47
C ALA A 15 30.80 -24.76 -40.73
N TYR A 16 30.82 -24.78 -39.39
CA TYR A 16 31.75 -24.03 -38.55
C TYR A 16 32.90 -24.86 -37.96
N LYS A 17 33.07 -26.13 -38.37
CA LYS A 17 34.22 -26.94 -37.96
C LYS A 17 35.45 -26.68 -38.83
N SER A 18 36.11 -25.56 -38.59
CA SER A 18 37.55 -25.46 -38.80
C SER A 18 38.21 -24.89 -37.55
N THR A 19 38.85 -25.78 -36.79
CA THR A 19 39.76 -25.54 -35.65
C THR A 19 39.11 -25.20 -34.30
N GLY A 20 39.16 -26.16 -33.37
CA GLY A 20 39.27 -25.93 -31.91
C GLY A 20 38.03 -25.48 -31.13
N ASN A 21 37.56 -26.36 -30.23
CA ASN A 21 36.53 -26.19 -29.19
C ASN A 21 35.06 -26.06 -29.63
N VAL A 22 34.23 -26.99 -29.15
CA VAL A 22 32.77 -26.84 -29.13
C VAL A 22 32.44 -25.71 -28.16
N PHE A 23 32.05 -24.55 -28.68
CA PHE A 23 31.57 -23.46 -27.85
C PHE A 23 30.25 -23.87 -27.20
N LYS A 24 30.23 -23.97 -25.86
CA LYS A 24 29.02 -24.26 -25.06
C LYS A 24 28.08 -23.05 -24.94
N TYR A 25 28.42 -21.93 -25.55
CA TYR A 25 27.71 -20.65 -25.43
C TYR A 25 27.87 -19.82 -26.71
N ILE A 26 26.97 -18.87 -26.93
CA ILE A 26 27.06 -17.89 -28.02
C ILE A 26 27.84 -16.66 -27.52
N PRO A 27 28.91 -16.22 -28.21
CA PRO A 27 29.67 -15.05 -27.81
C PRO A 27 28.89 -13.75 -28.07
N SER A 28 29.24 -12.68 -27.35
CA SER A 28 28.60 -11.36 -27.49
C SER A 28 28.91 -10.72 -28.85
N GLY A 29 27.95 -10.00 -29.42
CA GLY A 29 28.13 -9.26 -30.69
C GLY A 29 27.93 -10.10 -31.94
N VAL A 30 27.41 -11.32 -31.79
CA VAL A 30 27.02 -12.19 -32.91
C VAL A 30 25.52 -12.07 -33.16
N ASP A 31 25.14 -11.91 -34.42
CA ASP A 31 23.76 -11.95 -34.85
C ASP A 31 23.23 -13.39 -34.78
N VAL A 32 22.07 -13.56 -34.13
CA VAL A 32 21.47 -14.87 -33.91
C VAL A 32 19.99 -14.82 -34.23
N GLU A 33 19.52 -15.84 -34.94
CA GLU A 33 18.09 -16.10 -35.09
C GLU A 33 17.59 -16.91 -33.88
N LEU A 34 16.70 -16.30 -33.09
CA LEU A 34 16.10 -16.95 -31.93
C LEU A 34 14.68 -17.41 -32.28
N LEU A 35 14.45 -18.72 -32.14
CA LEU A 35 13.11 -19.30 -32.27
C LEU A 35 12.49 -19.39 -30.88
N LEU A 36 11.49 -18.54 -30.61
CA LEU A 36 10.67 -18.67 -29.41
C LEU A 36 9.74 -19.89 -29.58
N GLN A 37 9.75 -20.77 -28.58
CA GLN A 37 8.84 -21.92 -28.48
C GLN A 37 7.36 -21.47 -28.41
N PRO A 38 6.34 -22.37 -28.41
CA PRO A 38 4.94 -21.98 -28.53
C PRO A 38 4.57 -20.84 -27.57
N VAL A 39 4.37 -19.66 -28.15
CA VAL A 39 3.92 -18.46 -27.44
C VAL A 39 2.40 -18.45 -27.51
N SER A 40 1.73 -17.98 -26.44
CA SER A 40 0.27 -17.78 -26.51
C SER A 40 -0.07 -16.82 -27.64
N ARG A 41 -1.21 -17.04 -28.28
CA ARG A 41 -1.65 -16.22 -29.41
C ARG A 41 -1.69 -14.74 -29.03
N ASP A 42 -2.26 -14.43 -27.87
CA ASP A 42 -2.42 -13.06 -27.37
C ASP A 42 -1.06 -12.37 -27.16
N LEU A 43 -0.07 -13.08 -26.62
CA LEU A 43 1.28 -12.55 -26.43
C LEU A 43 1.98 -12.35 -27.78
N GLY A 44 1.80 -13.28 -28.72
CA GLY A 44 2.31 -13.14 -30.08
C GLY A 44 1.72 -11.93 -30.82
N GLU A 45 0.40 -11.74 -30.73
CA GLU A 45 -0.31 -10.60 -31.31
C GLU A 45 0.15 -9.28 -30.67
N SER A 46 0.33 -9.23 -29.34
CA SER A 46 0.88 -8.07 -28.64
C SER A 46 2.32 -7.77 -29.03
N ILE A 47 3.17 -8.79 -29.20
CA ILE A 47 4.55 -8.60 -29.67
C ILE A 47 4.55 -8.00 -31.08
N LEU A 48 3.74 -8.54 -31.98
CA LEU A 48 3.63 -8.04 -33.35
C LEU A 48 3.10 -6.60 -33.36
N SER A 49 2.04 -6.29 -32.61
CA SER A 49 1.43 -4.96 -32.59
C SER A 49 2.37 -3.87 -32.06
N HIS A 50 3.17 -4.17 -31.03
CA HIS A 50 4.06 -3.18 -30.41
C HIS A 50 5.46 -3.08 -31.06
N HIS A 51 5.97 -4.18 -31.63
CA HIS A 51 7.36 -4.29 -32.07
C HIS A 51 7.54 -4.45 -33.58
N THR A 52 6.46 -4.65 -34.35
CA THR A 52 6.54 -4.68 -35.82
C THR A 52 5.92 -3.44 -36.44
N PHE A 53 6.40 -3.08 -37.63
CA PHE A 53 5.84 -1.96 -38.36
C PHE A 53 4.45 -2.32 -38.89
N PRO A 54 3.49 -1.38 -38.88
CA PRO A 54 2.20 -1.55 -39.53
C PRO A 54 2.41 -1.64 -41.04
N GLN A 55 2.48 -2.88 -41.53
CA GLN A 55 2.60 -3.34 -42.92
C GLN A 55 3.89 -2.99 -43.71
N PRO A 56 4.43 -3.96 -44.49
CA PRO A 56 5.66 -3.78 -45.27
C PRO A 56 5.52 -2.95 -46.56
N ASN A 57 4.28 -2.68 -47.03
CA ASN A 57 4.03 -2.17 -48.38
C ASN A 57 3.52 -0.71 -48.47
N GLU A 58 3.24 -0.04 -47.35
CA GLU A 58 2.84 1.37 -47.37
C GLU A 58 4.03 2.31 -47.13
N ALA A 59 4.15 3.35 -47.96
CA ALA A 59 5.19 4.34 -47.83
C ALA A 59 5.04 5.11 -46.52
N ARG A 60 6.07 5.00 -45.67
CA ARG A 60 6.18 5.64 -44.36
C ARG A 60 5.80 7.12 -44.39
N LYS A 61 4.82 7.52 -43.58
CA LYS A 61 4.64 8.93 -43.26
C LYS A 61 5.59 9.27 -42.11
N PRO A 62 6.27 10.43 -42.14
CA PRO A 62 7.16 10.86 -41.05
C PRO A 62 6.43 11.05 -39.70
N SER A 63 5.10 11.05 -39.71
CA SER A 63 4.21 11.08 -38.54
C SER A 63 4.00 9.73 -37.86
N ASP A 64 4.34 8.61 -38.50
CA ASP A 64 4.01 7.29 -37.98
C ASP A 64 4.92 6.90 -36.80
N PRO A 65 4.36 6.40 -35.68
CA PRO A 65 5.13 6.04 -34.51
C PRO A 65 6.12 4.92 -34.83
N ARG A 66 7.38 5.06 -34.39
CA ARG A 66 8.37 4.00 -34.51
C ARG A 66 7.96 2.82 -33.60
N PRO A 67 8.10 1.56 -34.05
CA PRO A 67 7.86 0.40 -33.21
C PRO A 67 8.80 0.40 -32.01
N HIS A 68 8.33 -0.13 -30.89
CA HIS A 68 9.12 -0.20 -29.66
C HIS A 68 10.20 -1.28 -29.81
N PRO A 69 11.39 -1.11 -29.22
CA PRO A 69 12.40 -2.16 -29.24
C PRO A 69 11.94 -3.37 -28.42
N LEU A 70 12.13 -4.57 -28.95
CA LEU A 70 11.96 -5.82 -28.22
C LEU A 70 13.30 -6.20 -27.57
N ILE A 71 13.32 -6.31 -26.25
CA ILE A 71 14.50 -6.72 -25.49
C ILE A 71 14.28 -8.14 -24.98
N VAL A 72 15.25 -9.03 -25.24
CA VAL A 72 15.23 -10.42 -24.78
C VAL A 72 16.40 -10.63 -23.83
N TRP A 73 16.16 -11.31 -22.72
CA TRP A 73 17.18 -11.67 -21.74
C TRP A 73 16.97 -13.09 -21.23
N SER A 74 18.03 -13.72 -20.76
CA SER A 74 17.96 -14.99 -20.04
C SER A 74 17.74 -14.75 -18.54
N LEU A 75 17.06 -15.69 -17.89
CA LEU A 75 16.86 -15.68 -16.44
C LEU A 75 17.84 -16.65 -15.78
N LEU A 76 18.30 -16.32 -14.57
CA LEU A 76 19.05 -17.28 -13.76
C LEU A 76 18.11 -18.38 -13.23
N PRO A 77 18.63 -19.60 -12.92
CA PRO A 77 17.82 -20.75 -12.56
C PRO A 77 16.78 -20.51 -11.44
N HIS A 78 17.11 -19.69 -10.45
CA HIS A 78 16.22 -19.42 -9.31
C HIS A 78 15.37 -18.15 -9.49
N GLU A 79 15.64 -17.30 -10.49
CA GLU A 79 14.83 -16.10 -10.73
C GLU A 79 13.44 -16.41 -11.27
N THR A 80 13.16 -17.68 -11.57
CA THR A 80 11.81 -18.17 -11.90
C THR A 80 10.98 -18.44 -10.64
N GLN A 81 11.60 -18.59 -9.47
CA GLN A 81 10.92 -18.88 -8.21
C GLN A 81 10.35 -17.60 -7.60
N MET A 82 9.19 -17.70 -6.95
CA MET A 82 8.60 -16.58 -6.21
C MET A 82 9.06 -16.58 -4.75
N SER A 83 9.30 -15.40 -4.20
CA SER A 83 9.62 -15.23 -2.78
C SER A 83 9.22 -13.83 -2.30
N VAL A 84 9.59 -13.50 -1.07
CA VAL A 84 9.42 -12.16 -0.50
C VAL A 84 10.70 -11.37 -0.71
N CYS A 85 10.62 -10.35 -1.55
CA CYS A 85 11.71 -9.43 -1.82
C CYS A 85 11.60 -8.19 -0.94
N HIS A 86 12.71 -7.81 -0.32
CA HIS A 86 12.84 -6.58 0.46
C HIS A 86 13.70 -5.59 -0.33
N PHE A 87 13.14 -4.43 -0.60
CA PHE A 87 13.80 -3.33 -1.29
C PHE A 87 14.07 -2.19 -0.32
N THR A 88 15.29 -1.67 -0.29
CA THR A 88 15.59 -0.41 0.39
C THR A 88 15.21 0.72 -0.55
N MET A 89 14.21 1.51 -0.19
CA MET A 89 13.64 2.57 -1.01
C MET A 89 13.90 3.94 -0.39
N PHE A 90 14.19 4.91 -1.24
CA PHE A 90 14.31 6.33 -0.94
C PHE A 90 13.24 7.08 -1.73
N ARG A 91 12.43 7.88 -1.04
CA ARG A 91 11.47 8.77 -1.70
C ARG A 91 12.24 9.82 -2.51
N ARG A 92 11.80 10.13 -3.73
CA ARG A 92 12.50 11.09 -4.59
C ARG A 92 12.46 12.50 -4.01
N ALA A 93 13.59 13.21 -4.12
CA ALA A 93 13.78 14.53 -3.54
C ALA A 93 12.89 15.62 -4.15
N SER A 94 12.44 15.55 -5.41
CA SER A 94 11.44 16.52 -5.94
C SER A 94 10.11 16.43 -5.17
N ALA A 95 9.73 15.22 -4.77
CA ALA A 95 8.64 14.93 -3.84
C ALA A 95 9.01 15.11 -2.35
N ILE A 96 10.18 15.67 -2.03
CA ILE A 96 10.64 16.11 -0.68
C ILE A 96 10.90 17.64 -0.67
N HIS A 97 11.26 18.22 -1.81
CA HIS A 97 11.58 19.62 -2.06
C HIS A 97 10.35 20.48 -2.36
N ALA A 98 9.17 19.88 -2.50
CA ALA A 98 7.89 20.56 -2.28
C ALA A 98 7.67 20.83 -0.77
N VAL A 99 8.60 21.63 -0.22
CA VAL A 99 8.65 22.27 1.11
C VAL A 99 8.52 21.32 2.32
N SER A 100 9.20 21.67 3.41
CA SER A 100 9.27 21.02 4.73
C SER A 100 7.94 20.51 5.33
N ASP A 101 6.81 20.83 4.71
CA ASP A 101 5.45 20.33 4.93
C ASP A 101 5.32 18.79 4.86
N LEU A 102 6.11 18.12 4.02
CA LEU A 102 6.02 16.68 3.78
C LEU A 102 6.45 15.81 4.96
N VAL A 103 7.56 16.19 5.59
CA VAL A 103 8.03 15.54 6.81
C VAL A 103 7.00 15.74 7.92
N VAL A 104 6.32 16.89 7.94
CA VAL A 104 5.22 17.16 8.88
C VAL A 104 3.99 16.32 8.57
N ILE A 105 3.60 16.15 7.29
CA ILE A 105 2.50 15.26 6.87
C ILE A 105 2.74 13.84 7.35
N ALA A 106 3.88 13.24 6.98
CA ALA A 106 4.13 11.84 7.26
C ALA A 106 4.30 11.61 8.76
N ASN A 107 4.98 12.52 9.46
CA ASN A 107 5.10 12.42 10.91
C ASN A 107 3.79 12.70 11.63
N ALA A 108 2.94 13.62 11.12
CA ALA A 108 1.59 13.83 11.65
C ALA A 108 0.71 12.61 11.40
N ALA A 109 0.69 12.05 10.18
CA ALA A 109 -0.05 10.84 9.83
C ALA A 109 0.38 9.64 10.69
N ASN A 110 1.69 9.46 10.88
CA ASN A 110 2.22 8.40 11.73
C ASN A 110 1.92 8.67 13.22
N LYS A 111 2.02 9.93 13.67
CA LYS A 111 1.65 10.34 15.02
C LYS A 111 0.14 10.21 15.28
N ILE A 112 -0.71 10.44 14.29
CA ILE A 112 -2.17 10.26 14.31
C ILE A 112 -2.50 8.78 14.35
N THR A 113 -1.83 7.96 13.54
CA THR A 113 -1.95 6.50 13.63
C THR A 113 -1.53 6.02 15.04
N GLU A 114 -0.49 6.64 15.62
CA GLU A 114 -0.05 6.38 16.99
C GLU A 114 -0.95 7.03 18.06
N SER A 115 -1.74 8.07 17.78
CA SER A 115 -2.60 8.79 18.75
C SER A 115 -4.09 8.47 18.64
N SER A 116 -4.54 7.90 17.52
CA SER A 116 -5.80 7.16 17.39
C SER A 116 -5.83 6.00 18.39
N SER A 117 -4.65 5.48 18.74
CA SER A 117 -4.50 4.58 19.88
C SER A 117 -4.60 5.24 21.27
N LYS A 118 -4.56 6.57 21.38
CA LYS A 118 -4.41 7.34 22.62
C LYS A 118 -5.50 8.38 22.95
N ASP A 119 -6.47 8.71 22.10
CA ASP A 119 -7.55 9.66 22.47
C ASP A 119 -8.98 9.15 22.28
N ASN A 120 -9.88 9.56 23.18
CA ASN A 120 -11.01 8.80 23.73
C ASN A 120 -12.40 9.22 23.27
N GLY A 121 -13.31 8.23 23.22
CA GLY A 121 -14.75 8.41 23.39
C GLY A 121 -15.55 7.44 22.53
N ILE A 122 -15.90 6.26 23.05
CA ILE A 122 -16.61 5.17 22.35
C ILE A 122 -15.71 4.43 21.35
N CYS A 123 -15.18 3.29 21.76
CA CYS A 123 -14.59 2.33 20.82
C CYS A 123 -15.75 1.53 20.20
N ALA A 124 -16.44 2.13 19.23
CA ALA A 124 -17.37 1.37 18.40
C ALA A 124 -16.54 0.47 17.47
N LEU A 125 -16.91 -0.80 17.37
CA LEU A 125 -16.50 -1.64 16.26
C LEU A 125 -17.29 -1.12 15.04
N GLU A 126 -16.65 -0.25 14.28
CA GLU A 126 -17.30 0.48 13.20
C GLU A 126 -17.43 -0.40 11.95
N PHE A 127 -18.67 -0.70 11.57
CA PHE A 127 -19.04 -1.33 10.30
C PHE A 127 -19.48 -0.23 9.32
N GLY A 128 -18.93 -0.22 8.11
CA GLY A 128 -19.42 0.64 7.03
C GLY A 128 -19.08 2.14 7.19
N GLU A 129 -20.11 2.98 7.18
CA GLU A 129 -20.07 4.45 7.02
C GLU A 129 -19.21 5.19 8.08
N GLU A 130 -19.06 4.62 9.27
CA GLU A 130 -18.26 5.20 10.35
C GLU A 130 -16.74 5.11 10.06
N ALA A 131 -16.29 4.01 9.43
CA ALA A 131 -14.88 3.84 9.02
C ALA A 131 -14.45 4.83 7.94
N SER A 132 -15.36 5.24 7.04
CA SER A 132 -15.10 6.33 6.09
C SER A 132 -14.91 7.67 6.79
N THR A 133 -15.69 7.98 7.83
CA THR A 133 -15.53 9.24 8.57
C THR A 133 -14.23 9.33 9.37
N GLN A 134 -13.65 8.18 9.77
CA GLN A 134 -12.36 8.14 10.44
C GLN A 134 -11.21 8.43 9.46
N VAL A 135 -11.25 7.82 8.28
CA VAL A 135 -10.30 8.12 7.20
C VAL A 135 -10.36 9.60 6.84
N GLU A 136 -11.56 10.16 6.65
CA GLU A 136 -11.74 11.59 6.38
C GLU A 136 -11.21 12.49 7.51
N ARG A 137 -11.30 12.06 8.78
CA ARG A 137 -10.76 12.79 9.92
C ARG A 137 -9.23 12.73 9.98
N GLU A 138 -8.65 11.57 9.65
CA GLU A 138 -7.21 11.40 9.51
C GLU A 138 -6.67 12.29 8.38
N ASP A 139 -7.35 12.29 7.24
CA ASP A 139 -7.00 13.10 6.07
C ASP A 139 -7.16 14.61 6.35
N LYS A 140 -8.25 15.03 7.01
CA LYS A 140 -8.43 16.43 7.48
C LYS A 140 -7.36 16.85 8.48
N SER A 141 -6.94 15.98 9.40
CA SER A 141 -5.90 16.32 10.38
C SER A 141 -4.51 16.39 9.74
N ILE A 142 -4.23 15.55 8.74
CA ILE A 142 -3.05 15.67 7.88
C ILE A 142 -3.07 17.01 7.14
N HIS A 143 -4.24 17.40 6.60
CA HIS A 143 -4.47 18.67 5.92
C HIS A 143 -4.30 19.88 6.86
N ASP A 144 -4.79 19.80 8.10
CA ASP A 144 -4.62 20.87 9.09
C ASP A 144 -3.17 21.00 9.57
N ALA A 145 -2.46 19.86 9.74
CA ALA A 145 -1.04 19.85 10.09
C ALA A 145 -0.19 20.51 9.00
N LEU A 146 -0.50 20.23 7.73
CA LEU A 146 0.02 20.91 6.55
C LEU A 146 -0.17 22.42 6.61
N ILE A 147 -1.42 22.85 6.84
CA ILE A 147 -1.79 24.27 6.91
C ILE A 147 -0.98 24.97 8.02
N SER A 148 -0.94 24.38 9.21
CA SER A 148 -0.25 24.97 10.37
C SER A 148 1.27 25.15 10.19
N HIS A 149 1.88 24.27 9.40
CA HIS A 149 3.32 24.30 9.14
C HIS A 149 3.68 25.37 8.10
N ARG A 150 2.87 25.51 7.03
CA ARG A 150 3.03 26.61 6.05
C ARG A 150 2.89 27.99 6.70
N TYR A 151 1.94 28.15 7.63
CA TYR A 151 1.79 29.40 8.41
C TYR A 151 3.04 29.79 9.21
N LYS A 152 3.83 28.82 9.68
CA LYS A 152 5.07 29.09 10.43
C LYS A 152 6.24 29.50 9.53
N ILE A 153 6.24 29.06 8.27
CA ILE A 153 7.29 29.38 7.29
C ILE A 153 7.08 30.78 6.69
N ASP A 154 5.84 31.18 6.45
CA ASP A 154 5.49 32.48 5.85
C ASP A 154 5.59 33.69 6.79
N GLY A 155 6.03 33.49 8.03
CA GLY A 155 6.20 34.52 9.07
C GLY A 155 7.20 35.66 8.78
N LYS A 156 7.62 35.88 7.52
CA LYS A 156 8.49 37.00 7.10
C LYS A 156 8.08 37.74 5.82
N LYS A 157 6.96 37.42 5.17
CA LYS A 157 6.45 38.28 4.08
C LYS A 157 5.01 38.69 4.36
N SER A 158 4.87 39.96 4.74
CA SER A 158 3.62 40.70 4.82
C SER A 158 2.86 40.60 3.49
N GLY A 159 1.89 39.70 3.45
CA GLY A 159 0.86 39.59 2.43
C GLY A 159 -0.05 38.45 2.84
N LYS A 160 -1.26 38.76 3.30
CA LYS A 160 -2.28 37.75 3.61
C LYS A 160 -2.58 36.95 2.34
N ALA A 161 -1.90 35.83 2.12
CA ALA A 161 -2.35 34.82 1.18
C ALA A 161 -3.59 34.17 1.79
N LEU A 162 -4.76 34.60 1.32
CA LEU A 162 -6.04 33.98 1.60
C LEU A 162 -6.05 32.63 0.85
N TYR A 163 -5.69 31.53 1.52
CA TYR A 163 -5.62 30.21 0.90
C TYR A 163 -7.00 29.53 0.93
N ASP A 164 -7.46 29.08 -0.22
CA ASP A 164 -8.72 28.36 -0.41
C ASP A 164 -8.53 26.87 0.00
N PRO A 165 -9.31 26.32 0.94
CA PRO A 165 -9.26 24.90 1.32
C PRO A 165 -9.54 23.92 0.17
N LYS A 166 -9.92 24.40 -1.01
CA LYS A 166 -10.07 23.62 -2.25
C LYS A 166 -8.81 23.52 -3.10
N MET A 167 -7.69 24.15 -2.72
CA MET A 167 -6.49 24.11 -3.55
C MET A 167 -5.82 22.72 -3.45
N PRO A 168 -5.67 21.98 -4.57
CA PRO A 168 -5.24 20.60 -4.56
C PRO A 168 -3.82 20.46 -4.01
N ILE A 169 -3.60 19.41 -3.21
CA ILE A 169 -2.26 19.00 -2.77
C ILE A 169 -1.42 18.78 -4.04
N PRO A 170 -0.17 19.30 -4.11
CA PRO A 170 0.69 18.99 -5.24
C PRO A 170 0.74 17.48 -5.44
N LEU A 171 0.57 17.00 -6.67
CA LEU A 171 0.48 15.57 -7.00
C LEU A 171 1.66 14.75 -6.42
N GLU A 172 2.82 15.38 -6.29
CA GLU A 172 4.06 14.82 -5.75
C GLU A 172 4.06 14.68 -4.21
N ALA A 173 3.21 15.45 -3.53
CA ALA A 173 3.12 15.57 -2.08
C ALA A 173 2.08 14.65 -1.44
N GLU A 174 1.30 13.91 -2.24
CA GLU A 174 0.32 12.97 -1.71
C GLU A 174 0.98 11.88 -0.84
N PRO A 175 0.35 11.49 0.27
CA PRO A 175 0.80 10.37 1.09
C PRO A 175 0.61 9.07 0.32
N ILE A 176 1.56 8.14 0.50
CA ILE A 176 1.55 6.86 -0.20
C ILE A 176 1.29 5.79 0.83
N LYS A 177 0.12 5.16 0.73
CA LYS A 177 -0.31 4.17 1.71
C LYS A 177 0.36 2.83 1.45
N SER A 178 0.70 2.14 2.52
CA SER A 178 1.13 0.74 2.46
C SER A 178 0.00 -0.12 1.91
N LYS A 179 0.35 -1.08 1.05
CA LYS A 179 -0.53 -2.04 0.35
C LYS A 179 -1.32 -1.46 -0.82
N ASP A 180 -1.09 -0.20 -1.19
CA ASP A 180 -1.63 0.33 -2.44
C ASP A 180 -0.93 -0.29 -3.64
N LEU A 181 -1.64 -0.42 -4.76
CA LEU A 181 -1.06 -0.95 -5.99
C LEU A 181 -0.09 0.07 -6.58
N MET A 182 1.15 -0.36 -6.72
CA MET A 182 2.23 0.44 -7.28
C MET A 182 2.91 -0.34 -8.40
N LEU A 183 3.39 0.39 -9.40
CA LEU A 183 4.17 -0.20 -10.47
C LEU A 183 5.64 -0.19 -10.05
N ILE A 184 6.24 -1.37 -10.01
CA ILE A 184 7.62 -1.57 -9.58
C ILE A 184 8.43 -2.07 -10.77
N GLN A 185 9.51 -1.35 -11.09
CA GLN A 185 10.52 -1.80 -12.03
C GLN A 185 11.78 -2.18 -11.24
N ALA A 186 12.08 -3.47 -11.17
CA ALA A 186 13.25 -4.01 -10.51
C ALA A 186 14.15 -4.68 -11.57
N GLY A 187 15.25 -4.00 -11.91
CA GLY A 187 16.15 -4.44 -12.99
C GLY A 187 15.40 -4.60 -14.32
N ILE A 188 15.36 -5.83 -14.83
CA ILE A 188 14.68 -6.21 -16.08
C ILE A 188 13.18 -6.44 -15.94
N ARG A 189 12.67 -6.53 -14.69
CA ARG A 189 11.27 -6.89 -14.43
C ARG A 189 10.47 -5.64 -14.11
N ARG A 190 9.36 -5.46 -14.82
CA ARG A 190 8.36 -4.44 -14.51
C ARG A 190 7.06 -5.16 -14.15
N PHE A 191 6.49 -4.85 -12.99
CA PHE A 191 5.31 -5.54 -12.49
C PHE A 191 4.51 -4.64 -11.55
N VAL A 192 3.21 -4.89 -11.43
CA VAL A 192 2.34 -4.24 -10.45
C VAL A 192 2.29 -5.10 -9.19
N ALA A 193 2.47 -4.46 -8.04
CA ALA A 193 2.42 -5.11 -6.74
C ALA A 193 1.97 -4.15 -5.64
N ALA A 194 1.58 -4.71 -4.51
CA ALA A 194 1.17 -3.98 -3.31
C ALA A 194 2.28 -3.97 -2.25
N PRO A 195 3.23 -3.01 -2.27
CA PRO A 195 4.33 -2.96 -1.31
C PRO A 195 3.86 -2.69 0.12
N ILE A 196 4.52 -3.36 1.06
CA ILE A 196 4.40 -3.09 2.49
C ILE A 196 5.61 -2.30 2.95
N TYR A 197 5.39 -1.13 3.55
CA TYR A 197 6.47 -0.31 4.10
C TYR A 197 6.78 -0.68 5.54
N SER A 198 8.07 -0.69 5.86
CA SER A 198 8.56 -0.92 7.20
C SER A 198 9.86 -0.18 7.48
N THR A 199 10.14 0.07 8.74
CA THR A 199 11.40 0.68 9.17
C THR A 199 12.60 -0.17 8.76
N PRO A 200 13.74 0.47 8.38
CA PRO A 200 14.96 -0.26 8.11
C PRO A 200 15.48 -0.85 9.43
N SER A 201 15.34 -2.16 9.57
CA SER A 201 15.86 -2.92 10.71
C SER A 201 16.83 -3.98 10.22
N ASN A 202 17.70 -4.49 11.09
CA ASN A 202 18.60 -5.59 10.74
C ASN A 202 17.79 -6.85 10.38
N PRO A 203 18.30 -7.75 9.51
CA PRO A 203 17.55 -8.94 9.09
C PRO A 203 17.05 -9.83 10.25
N ARG A 204 17.78 -9.86 11.37
CA ARG A 204 17.44 -10.62 12.59
C ARG A 204 16.47 -9.91 13.53
N GLU A 205 16.22 -8.63 13.29
CA GLU A 205 15.39 -7.79 14.14
C GLU A 205 14.00 -7.59 13.49
N LYS A 206 13.03 -7.26 14.35
CA LYS A 206 11.63 -7.06 13.96
C LYS A 206 11.51 -5.70 13.31
N ALA A 207 10.99 -5.66 12.08
CA ALA A 207 10.72 -4.39 11.41
C ALA A 207 9.36 -3.82 11.85
N LYS A 208 9.30 -2.53 12.15
CA LYS A 208 8.04 -1.83 12.45
C LYS A 208 7.31 -1.56 11.13
N PHE A 209 6.06 -1.99 11.04
CA PHE A 209 5.17 -1.66 9.93
C PHE A 209 4.85 -0.17 9.94
N GLU A 210 4.97 0.47 8.78
CA GLU A 210 4.56 1.86 8.56
C GLU A 210 3.30 1.89 7.69
N SER A 211 2.27 2.61 8.13
CA SER A 211 1.01 2.71 7.37
C SER A 211 1.19 3.50 6.07
N PHE A 212 2.14 4.43 6.05
CA PHE A 212 2.47 5.26 4.90
C PHE A 212 3.97 5.23 4.61
N PHE A 213 4.35 5.47 3.36
CA PHE A 213 5.74 5.68 2.98
C PHE A 213 6.24 6.94 3.72
N PRO A 214 7.24 6.82 4.62
CA PRO A 214 7.78 7.96 5.35
C PRO A 214 8.30 9.03 4.40
N ALA A 215 7.84 10.27 4.57
CA ALA A 215 8.34 11.40 3.78
C ALA A 215 9.69 11.93 4.28
N SER A 216 10.29 11.28 5.28
CA SER A 216 11.64 11.57 5.74
C SER A 216 12.68 11.13 4.71
N GLU A 217 13.84 11.78 4.71
CA GLU A 217 15.00 11.42 3.89
C GLU A 217 15.60 10.04 4.25
N SER A 218 15.08 9.38 5.29
CA SER A 218 15.52 8.06 5.72
C SER A 218 15.08 6.96 4.76
N SER A 219 15.96 5.99 4.52
CA SER A 219 15.61 4.78 3.77
C SER A 219 14.45 4.03 4.43
N THR A 220 13.48 3.56 3.64
CA THR A 220 12.38 2.71 4.09
C THR A 220 12.48 1.36 3.39
N VAL A 221 12.08 0.28 4.04
CA VAL A 221 12.04 -1.04 3.41
C VAL A 221 10.66 -1.28 2.80
N ALA A 222 10.61 -1.51 1.49
CA ALA A 222 9.42 -1.96 0.79
C ALA A 222 9.49 -3.48 0.59
N THR A 223 8.52 -4.20 1.14
CA THR A 223 8.43 -5.65 1.05
C THR A 223 7.33 -6.06 0.09
N VAL A 224 7.68 -6.91 -0.88
CA VAL A 224 6.78 -7.32 -1.97
C VAL A 224 6.92 -8.81 -2.23
N TYR A 225 5.82 -9.45 -2.63
CA TYR A 225 5.85 -10.79 -3.17
C TYR A 225 6.23 -10.74 -4.66
N ALA A 226 7.40 -11.26 -5.03
CA ALA A 226 7.95 -11.13 -6.37
C ALA A 226 8.92 -12.29 -6.69
N PRO A 227 9.27 -12.51 -7.98
CA PRO A 227 10.32 -13.45 -8.34
C PRO A 227 11.62 -13.13 -7.60
N VAL A 228 12.38 -14.17 -7.24
CA VAL A 228 13.69 -14.03 -6.63
C VAL A 228 14.58 -13.21 -7.56
N MET A 229 15.31 -12.27 -6.98
CA MET A 229 16.24 -11.39 -7.66
C MET A 229 17.59 -11.47 -6.95
N TYR A 230 18.68 -11.24 -7.67
CA TYR A 230 20.03 -11.28 -7.12
C TYR A 230 20.62 -9.88 -7.04
N SER A 231 21.07 -9.47 -5.85
CA SER A 231 21.72 -8.17 -5.68
C SER A 231 23.04 -8.12 -6.48
N PRO A 232 23.37 -6.99 -7.16
CA PRO A 232 22.69 -5.70 -7.14
C PRO A 232 21.52 -5.59 -8.14
N VAL A 233 20.34 -5.21 -7.66
CA VAL A 233 19.19 -4.83 -8.49
C VAL A 233 18.68 -3.48 -8.03
N TYR A 234 18.57 -2.53 -8.95
CA TYR A 234 17.96 -1.23 -8.68
C TYR A 234 16.46 -1.27 -8.93
N VAL A 235 15.73 -0.53 -8.12
CA VAL A 235 14.28 -0.50 -8.14
C VAL A 235 13.77 0.92 -8.32
N LEU A 236 12.81 1.06 -9.23
CA LEU A 236 12.02 2.26 -9.44
C LEU A 236 10.58 1.95 -9.09
N GLN A 237 9.93 2.85 -8.35
CA GLN A 237 8.54 2.71 -7.97
C GLN A 237 7.74 3.89 -8.52
N PHE A 238 6.76 3.57 -9.36
CA PHE A 238 5.84 4.52 -9.97
C PHE A 238 4.46 4.40 -9.35
N ARG A 239 3.75 5.51 -9.30
CA ARG A 239 2.35 5.52 -8.87
C ARG A 239 1.44 5.08 -10.00
N ILE A 240 0.39 4.36 -9.66
CA ILE A 240 -0.72 4.10 -10.59
C ILE A 240 -1.83 5.09 -10.24
N ARG A 241 -2.32 5.79 -11.26
CA ARG A 241 -3.34 6.84 -11.13
C ARG A 241 -4.61 6.39 -11.81
N VAL A 242 -5.73 6.88 -11.31
CA VAL A 242 -7.06 6.77 -11.93
C VAL A 242 -7.63 8.17 -11.89
N THR A 243 -8.10 8.69 -13.02
CA THR A 243 -8.81 9.98 -13.07
C THR A 243 -10.31 9.73 -13.14
N GLU A 244 -11.09 10.68 -12.69
CA GLU A 244 -12.54 10.68 -12.93
C GLU A 244 -12.80 11.55 -14.15
N ASP A 245 -13.59 11.04 -15.09
CA ASP A 245 -14.04 11.80 -16.24
C ASP A 245 -15.16 12.77 -15.82
N GLU A 246 -15.49 13.76 -16.67
CA GLU A 246 -16.51 14.80 -16.35
C GLU A 246 -17.89 14.21 -16.00
N ASP A 247 -18.17 12.98 -16.45
CA ASP A 247 -19.41 12.23 -16.19
C ASP A 247 -19.40 11.45 -14.86
N GLY A 248 -18.31 11.52 -14.08
CA GLY A 248 -18.14 10.80 -12.81
C GLY A 248 -17.80 9.31 -12.97
N GLU A 249 -17.47 8.86 -14.18
CA GLU A 249 -16.94 7.52 -14.42
C GLU A 249 -15.41 7.48 -14.20
N LEU A 250 -14.91 6.39 -13.63
CA LEU A 250 -13.48 6.18 -13.41
C LEU A 250 -12.79 5.81 -14.73
N SER A 251 -11.80 6.60 -15.11
CA SER A 251 -10.98 6.37 -16.30
C SER A 251 -10.10 5.12 -16.17
N SER A 252 -9.47 4.71 -17.28
CA SER A 252 -8.50 3.63 -17.25
C SER A 252 -7.31 3.99 -16.34
N PRO A 253 -6.85 3.07 -15.48
CA PRO A 253 -5.66 3.30 -14.67
C PRO A 253 -4.46 3.55 -15.59
N TYR A 254 -3.63 4.54 -15.27
CA TYR A 254 -2.42 4.86 -16.02
C TYR A 254 -1.20 4.99 -15.09
N VAL A 255 -0.01 4.90 -15.68
CA VAL A 255 1.25 5.04 -14.94
C VAL A 255 1.56 6.51 -14.74
N GLY A 256 1.60 6.93 -13.47
CA GLY A 256 1.96 8.27 -13.05
C GLY A 256 3.47 8.42 -12.80
N GLU A 257 3.77 9.35 -11.91
CA GLU A 257 5.12 9.82 -11.59
C GLU A 257 5.99 8.79 -10.86
N LEU A 258 7.31 8.97 -10.99
CA LEU A 258 8.31 8.21 -10.24
C LEU A 258 8.37 8.73 -8.80
N VAL A 259 7.96 7.88 -7.87
CA VAL A 259 7.83 8.19 -6.44
C VAL A 259 9.12 7.91 -5.68
N ALA A 260 9.69 6.73 -5.88
CA ALA A 260 10.79 6.24 -5.07
C ALA A 260 11.80 5.46 -5.91
N THR A 261 13.05 5.54 -5.48
CA THR A 261 14.19 4.86 -6.07
C THR A 261 14.88 4.05 -5.00
N GLY A 262 15.38 2.87 -5.33
CA GLY A 262 15.93 1.98 -4.34
C GLY A 262 16.78 0.87 -4.92
N SER A 263 17.10 -0.09 -4.06
CA SER A 263 17.82 -1.29 -4.45
C SER A 263 17.32 -2.51 -3.67
N LEU A 264 17.56 -3.69 -4.22
CA LEU A 264 17.28 -4.96 -3.56
C LEU A 264 18.19 -5.12 -2.34
N ARG A 265 17.56 -5.29 -1.18
CA ARG A 265 18.21 -5.49 0.10
C ARG A 265 18.44 -6.96 0.37
N SER A 266 17.38 -7.76 0.32
CA SER A 266 17.41 -9.19 0.59
C SER A 266 16.16 -9.86 0.03
N VAL A 267 16.22 -11.18 -0.12
CA VAL A 267 15.08 -12.01 -0.47
C VAL A 267 14.91 -13.02 0.66
N ASP A 268 13.92 -12.81 1.54
CA ASP A 268 13.74 -13.62 2.74
C ASP A 268 12.25 -13.71 3.15
N PRO A 269 11.61 -14.88 3.06
CA PRO A 269 10.23 -15.05 3.50
C PRO A 269 10.08 -15.03 5.04
N SER A 270 11.17 -15.17 5.79
CA SER A 270 11.16 -15.26 7.26
C SER A 270 11.16 -13.89 7.96
N HIS A 271 11.47 -12.82 7.24
CA HIS A 271 11.55 -11.47 7.81
C HIS A 271 10.22 -11.07 8.48
N LEU A 272 10.34 -10.52 9.69
CA LEU A 272 9.21 -10.34 10.58
C LEU A 272 8.83 -8.86 10.68
N ILE A 273 7.75 -8.51 9.98
CA ILE A 273 7.15 -7.17 9.98
C ILE A 273 6.01 -7.15 11.01
N ILE A 274 6.02 -6.17 11.91
CA ILE A 274 5.08 -6.07 13.03
C ILE A 274 4.34 -4.75 13.02
N LYS A 275 3.02 -4.81 13.19
CA LYS A 275 2.18 -3.66 13.52
C LYS A 275 1.78 -3.71 15.01
N ARG A 276 1.92 -2.60 15.71
CA ARG A 276 1.39 -2.42 17.06
C ARG A 276 -0.13 -2.26 16.99
N ILE A 277 -0.85 -2.97 17.85
CA ILE A 277 -2.31 -2.85 18.02
C ILE A 277 -2.62 -2.66 19.50
N PHE A 278 -3.79 -2.15 19.82
CA PHE A 278 -4.26 -2.02 21.20
C PHE A 278 -5.61 -2.70 21.34
N LEU A 279 -5.77 -3.52 22.37
CA LEU A 279 -7.09 -3.93 22.82
C LEU A 279 -7.57 -2.92 23.86
N SER A 280 -8.77 -2.40 23.68
CA SER A 280 -9.37 -1.38 24.54
C SER A 280 -10.38 -2.02 25.48
N GLY A 281 -10.47 -1.48 26.69
CA GLY A 281 -11.48 -1.85 27.67
C GLY A 281 -11.93 -0.63 28.46
N HIS A 282 -13.19 -0.64 28.85
CA HIS A 282 -13.79 0.47 29.59
C HIS A 282 -13.89 0.13 31.07
N PRO A 283 -13.53 1.05 31.98
CA PRO A 283 -13.77 0.87 33.40
C PRO A 283 -15.28 0.79 33.66
N TYR A 284 -15.67 -0.17 34.50
CA TYR A 284 -17.05 -0.38 34.91
C TYR A 284 -17.24 0.01 36.38
N LYS A 285 -16.44 -0.56 37.28
CA LYS A 285 -16.49 -0.27 38.71
C LYS A 285 -15.11 0.07 39.23
N ILE A 286 -14.96 1.27 39.79
CA ILE A 286 -13.69 1.79 40.29
C ILE A 286 -13.73 1.81 41.81
N ASN A 287 -12.73 1.21 42.45
CA ASN A 287 -12.51 1.26 43.89
C ASN A 287 -11.04 1.59 44.17
N GLN A 288 -10.75 2.88 44.31
CA GLN A 288 -9.39 3.41 44.43
C GLN A 288 -8.50 2.91 43.27
N ARG A 289 -7.53 2.03 43.56
CA ARG A 289 -6.61 1.42 42.58
C ARG A 289 -7.14 0.15 41.93
N HIS A 290 -8.20 -0.43 42.48
CA HIS A 290 -8.84 -1.63 41.95
C HIS A 290 -9.95 -1.23 40.99
N VAL A 291 -9.95 -1.81 39.79
CA VAL A 291 -10.93 -1.47 38.76
C VAL A 291 -11.43 -2.73 38.09
N VAL A 292 -12.73 -2.85 37.92
CA VAL A 292 -13.32 -3.86 37.03
C VAL A 292 -13.43 -3.26 35.65
N VAL A 293 -12.80 -3.87 34.65
CA VAL A 293 -12.80 -3.45 33.25
C VAL A 293 -13.71 -4.39 32.44
N ARG A 294 -14.48 -3.82 31.51
CA ARG A 294 -15.39 -4.53 30.60
C ARG A 294 -15.05 -4.26 29.13
N TYR A 295 -15.60 -5.08 28.24
CA TYR A 295 -15.48 -4.98 26.77
C TYR A 295 -14.08 -5.17 26.18
N MET A 296 -13.06 -5.49 26.98
CA MET A 296 -11.75 -5.89 26.45
C MET A 296 -11.73 -7.35 25.98
N PHE A 297 -12.40 -8.23 26.72
CA PHE A 297 -12.55 -9.65 26.41
C PHE A 297 -13.99 -10.06 26.62
N HIS A 298 -14.41 -11.14 25.96
CA HIS A 298 -15.76 -11.70 26.08
C HIS A 298 -15.77 -13.04 26.82
N ASN A 299 -14.63 -13.72 26.93
CA ASN A 299 -14.48 -15.01 27.59
C ASN A 299 -13.47 -14.91 28.76
N PRO A 300 -13.77 -15.48 29.95
CA PRO A 300 -12.81 -15.56 31.05
C PRO A 300 -11.50 -16.30 30.70
N ALA A 301 -11.52 -17.25 29.75
CA ALA A 301 -10.31 -17.93 29.31
C ALA A 301 -9.30 -16.97 28.66
N ASP A 302 -9.78 -15.98 27.89
CA ASP A 302 -8.92 -14.99 27.24
C ASP A 302 -8.29 -14.06 28.29
N VAL A 303 -9.06 -13.67 29.31
CA VAL A 303 -8.56 -12.85 30.42
C VAL A 303 -7.38 -13.53 31.12
N LEU A 304 -7.48 -14.85 31.37
CA LEU A 304 -6.39 -15.63 31.97
C LEU A 304 -5.19 -15.74 31.03
N HIS A 305 -5.43 -15.95 29.73
CA HIS A 305 -4.36 -16.03 28.74
C HIS A 305 -3.55 -14.72 28.67
N PHE A 306 -4.22 -13.57 28.70
CA PHE A 306 -3.61 -12.25 28.61
C PHE A 306 -3.22 -11.63 29.95
N GLN A 307 -3.37 -12.37 31.06
CA GLN A 307 -3.13 -11.86 32.41
C GLN A 307 -1.70 -11.34 32.63
N ALA A 308 -0.72 -11.96 31.97
CA ALA A 308 0.70 -11.60 32.09
C ALA A 308 1.04 -10.23 31.47
N ILE A 309 0.15 -9.67 30.64
CA ILE A 309 0.42 -8.44 29.89
C ILE A 309 0.07 -7.22 30.76
N GLN A 310 0.92 -6.21 30.68
CA GLN A 310 0.71 -4.93 31.35
C GLN A 310 -0.31 -4.07 30.59
N LEU A 311 -1.25 -3.50 31.33
CA LEU A 311 -2.23 -2.53 30.86
C LEU A 311 -1.69 -1.11 31.02
N GLN A 312 -2.08 -0.24 30.10
CA GLN A 312 -1.78 1.19 30.13
C GLN A 312 -3.07 1.97 29.91
N THR A 313 -3.25 3.10 30.57
CA THR A 313 -4.39 3.99 30.28
C THR A 313 -3.94 5.20 29.48
N LYS A 314 -4.90 5.96 28.95
CA LYS A 314 -4.60 7.22 28.23
C LYS A 314 -4.06 8.29 29.17
N SER A 315 -4.49 8.26 30.43
CA SER A 315 -3.92 9.09 31.51
C SER A 315 -2.49 8.69 31.93
N GLY A 316 -1.93 7.63 31.33
CA GLY A 316 -0.58 7.14 31.63
C GLY A 316 -0.49 6.37 32.95
N ALA A 317 -1.62 5.90 33.49
CA ALA A 317 -1.63 4.92 34.57
C ALA A 317 -1.25 3.54 34.01
N VAL A 318 -0.59 2.74 34.83
CA VAL A 318 -0.08 1.42 34.46
C VAL A 318 -0.65 0.39 35.40
N GLY A 319 -1.15 -0.72 34.85
CA GLY A 319 -1.82 -1.73 35.66
C GLY A 319 -1.65 -3.15 35.16
N HIS A 320 -2.16 -4.10 35.94
CA HIS A 320 -2.10 -5.52 35.65
C HIS A 320 -3.46 -6.19 35.92
N ILE A 321 -3.74 -7.26 35.18
CA ILE A 321 -4.94 -8.08 35.36
C ILE A 321 -4.72 -9.00 36.57
N LYS A 322 -5.66 -9.00 37.51
CA LYS A 322 -5.64 -9.88 38.70
C LYS A 322 -6.43 -11.16 38.50
N GLU A 323 -7.70 -11.04 38.13
CA GLU A 323 -8.60 -12.19 38.03
C GLU A 323 -9.75 -11.89 37.05
N PRO A 324 -10.26 -12.90 36.33
CA PRO A 324 -11.53 -12.78 35.61
C PRO A 324 -12.69 -12.69 36.61
N VAL A 325 -13.76 -11.99 36.21
CA VAL A 325 -14.97 -11.78 37.01
C VAL A 325 -16.17 -12.30 36.24
N GLY A 326 -16.81 -13.36 36.75
CA GLY A 326 -17.99 -13.96 36.13
C GLY A 326 -17.69 -14.64 34.78
N THR A 327 -18.68 -14.64 33.89
CA THR A 327 -18.65 -15.40 32.62
C THR A 327 -18.47 -14.55 31.36
N HIS A 328 -18.61 -13.22 31.46
CA HIS A 328 -18.68 -12.30 30.31
C HIS A 328 -17.33 -11.63 29.98
N GLY A 329 -16.21 -12.22 30.40
CA GLY A 329 -14.87 -11.67 30.16
C GLY A 329 -14.57 -10.36 30.90
N HIS A 330 -15.37 -9.98 31.90
CA HIS A 330 -14.99 -8.91 32.81
C HIS A 330 -13.72 -9.29 33.57
N MET A 331 -12.90 -8.31 33.88
CA MET A 331 -11.63 -8.55 34.55
C MET A 331 -11.38 -7.51 35.63
N LYS A 332 -10.82 -7.96 36.74
CA LYS A 332 -10.37 -7.09 37.81
C LYS A 332 -8.92 -6.74 37.56
N CYS A 333 -8.65 -5.46 37.47
CA CYS A 333 -7.34 -4.87 37.24
C CYS A 333 -6.90 -4.07 38.47
N VAL A 334 -5.59 -3.94 38.62
CA VAL A 334 -4.99 -3.04 39.60
C VAL A 334 -4.05 -2.10 38.89
N PHE A 335 -4.26 -0.81 39.11
CA PHE A 335 -3.46 0.27 38.55
C PHE A 335 -2.58 0.92 39.63
N ASP A 336 -1.48 1.53 39.21
CA ASP A 336 -0.58 2.33 40.05
C ASP A 336 -1.31 3.50 40.73
N ARG A 337 -2.21 4.14 39.98
CA ARG A 337 -3.00 5.30 40.39
C ARG A 337 -4.51 5.04 40.18
N PRO A 338 -5.39 5.70 40.95
CA PRO A 338 -6.82 5.67 40.68
C PRO A 338 -7.10 6.23 39.28
N ILE A 339 -7.91 5.53 38.49
CA ILE A 339 -8.27 5.96 37.13
C ILE A 339 -9.66 6.59 37.13
N LEU A 340 -9.93 7.44 36.14
CA LEU A 340 -11.24 8.07 35.97
C LEU A 340 -12.22 7.15 35.23
N ALA A 341 -13.53 7.36 35.42
CA ALA A 341 -14.56 6.60 34.71
C ALA A 341 -14.56 6.83 33.19
N ASN A 342 -14.06 7.98 32.72
CA ASN A 342 -13.89 8.29 31.29
C ASN A 342 -12.54 7.81 30.72
N ASP A 343 -11.70 7.15 31.53
CA ASP A 343 -10.44 6.61 31.03
C ASP A 343 -10.67 5.31 30.25
N VAL A 344 -9.71 4.92 29.42
CA VAL A 344 -9.75 3.65 28.69
C VAL A 344 -8.51 2.86 29.02
N ALA A 345 -8.71 1.62 29.47
CA ALA A 345 -7.63 0.67 29.66
C ALA A 345 -7.23 0.10 28.29
N LEU A 346 -5.95 0.16 27.98
CA LEU A 346 -5.36 -0.27 26.73
C LEU A 346 -4.34 -1.37 27.00
N MET A 347 -4.41 -2.44 26.23
CA MET A 347 -3.41 -3.50 26.24
C MET A 347 -2.61 -3.46 24.93
N PRO A 348 -1.32 -3.07 24.95
CA PRO A 348 -0.50 -3.03 23.74
C PRO A 348 -0.13 -4.46 23.31
N LEU A 349 -0.55 -4.83 22.10
CA LEU A 349 -0.18 -6.08 21.46
C LEU A 349 0.55 -5.81 20.14
N TYR A 350 1.18 -6.85 19.60
CA TYR A 350 1.93 -6.79 18.37
C TYR A 350 1.45 -7.90 17.43
N LYS A 351 1.04 -7.52 16.21
CA LYS A 351 0.56 -8.44 15.19
C LYS A 351 1.55 -8.48 14.02
N ARG A 352 1.84 -9.69 13.53
CA ARG A 352 2.62 -9.87 12.30
C ARG A 352 1.82 -9.40 11.09
N VAL A 353 2.45 -8.60 10.23
CA VAL A 353 1.91 -8.18 8.94
C VAL A 353 2.57 -9.01 7.85
N PHE A 354 1.75 -9.65 7.02
CA PHE A 354 2.23 -10.44 5.90
C PHE A 354 2.14 -9.65 4.59
N PRO A 355 3.12 -9.79 3.68
CA PRO A 355 3.04 -9.23 2.33
C PRO A 355 1.85 -9.82 1.58
N LYS A 356 1.23 -8.99 0.73
CA LYS A 356 0.12 -9.41 -0.12
C LYS A 356 0.65 -10.22 -1.29
N TYR A 357 -0.04 -11.29 -1.64
CA TYR A 357 0.25 -12.11 -2.82
C TYR A 357 -0.30 -11.41 -4.06
N VAL A 358 0.35 -10.33 -4.48
CA VAL A 358 -0.02 -9.53 -5.65
C VAL A 358 1.23 -9.35 -6.50
N TYR A 359 1.26 -10.03 -7.65
CA TYR A 359 2.33 -9.93 -8.63
C TYR A 359 1.71 -10.00 -10.03
N GLU A 360 1.70 -8.88 -10.74
CA GLU A 360 1.21 -8.82 -12.12
C GLU A 360 2.33 -8.35 -13.07
N PRO A 361 2.89 -9.26 -13.90
CA PRO A 361 3.99 -8.94 -14.80
C PRO A 361 3.55 -8.25 -16.10
N VAL A 362 2.28 -8.34 -16.48
CA VAL A 362 1.75 -7.73 -17.72
C VAL A 362 1.24 -6.34 -17.42
N VAL A 363 2.10 -5.34 -17.63
CA VAL A 363 1.77 -3.93 -17.36
C VAL A 363 0.84 -3.35 -18.44
N SER A 364 0.81 -3.93 -19.65
CA SER A 364 0.06 -3.40 -20.80
C SER A 364 -1.45 -3.23 -20.53
N LYS A 365 -2.04 -4.08 -19.67
CA LYS A 365 -3.44 -3.95 -19.23
C LYS A 365 -3.75 -2.62 -18.54
N TYR A 366 -2.74 -1.98 -17.96
CA TYR A 366 -2.84 -0.67 -17.29
C TYR A 366 -2.32 0.47 -18.16
N LEU A 367 -2.05 0.22 -19.45
CA LEU A 367 -1.52 1.22 -20.38
C LEU A 367 -2.40 1.37 -21.62
N ASP A 368 -3.23 0.37 -21.95
CA ASP A 368 -4.17 0.45 -23.05
C ASP A 368 -5.44 1.20 -22.66
N ASN A 369 -5.55 2.44 -23.16
CA ASN A 369 -6.74 3.29 -23.04
C ASN A 369 -7.91 2.86 -23.95
N ASN A 370 -7.79 1.76 -24.71
CA ASN A 370 -8.65 1.51 -25.87
C ASN A 370 -9.58 0.29 -25.80
N ASP A 371 -9.45 -0.63 -24.85
CA ASP A 371 -10.30 -1.83 -24.83
C ASP A 371 -11.41 -1.76 -23.78
N ARG A 372 -12.55 -1.24 -24.22
CA ARG A 372 -13.86 -1.28 -23.51
C ARG A 372 -14.43 -2.70 -23.31
N SER A 373 -13.66 -3.77 -23.52
CA SER A 373 -14.24 -5.12 -23.68
C SER A 373 -13.45 -6.30 -23.11
N ASN A 374 -12.36 -6.10 -22.35
CA ASN A 374 -11.65 -7.22 -21.74
C ASN A 374 -12.00 -7.37 -20.26
N ASP A 375 -12.55 -8.55 -19.94
CA ASP A 375 -13.06 -8.98 -18.64
C ASP A 375 -12.23 -8.49 -17.46
N TYR A 376 -12.89 -7.71 -16.60
CA TYR A 376 -12.39 -7.37 -15.28
C TYR A 376 -12.11 -8.65 -14.49
N VAL A 377 -10.83 -8.99 -14.30
CA VAL A 377 -10.44 -9.78 -13.13
C VAL A 377 -10.51 -8.85 -11.93
N VAL A 378 -11.74 -8.65 -11.48
CA VAL A 378 -12.06 -8.17 -10.15
C VAL A 378 -11.40 -9.17 -9.21
N ALA A 379 -10.46 -8.69 -8.39
CA ALA A 379 -10.11 -9.38 -7.16
C ALA A 379 -11.33 -9.28 -6.23
N ASP A 380 -12.35 -10.10 -6.49
CA ASP A 380 -13.46 -10.35 -5.58
C ASP A 380 -12.89 -11.31 -4.53
N SER A 381 -12.73 -10.95 -3.26
CA SER A 381 -13.62 -10.19 -2.39
C SER A 381 -12.84 -9.27 -1.43
N GLY A 382 -13.24 -8.00 -1.34
CA GLY A 382 -12.95 -7.11 -0.21
C GLY A 382 -12.03 -5.91 -0.44
N HIS A 383 -11.57 -5.66 -1.67
CA HIS A 383 -10.82 -4.43 -1.98
C HIS A 383 -11.72 -3.51 -2.81
N SER A 384 -12.51 -2.69 -2.11
CA SER A 384 -13.07 -1.48 -2.69
C SER A 384 -11.97 -0.78 -3.47
N ARG A 385 -12.23 -0.47 -4.74
CA ARG A 385 -11.44 0.50 -5.49
C ARG A 385 -11.34 1.74 -4.60
N TYR A 386 -10.14 2.08 -4.16
CA TYR A 386 -9.92 3.32 -3.42
C TYR A 386 -9.87 4.42 -4.48
N VAL A 387 -11.05 4.97 -4.74
CA VAL A 387 -11.19 6.32 -5.28
C VAL A 387 -10.61 7.25 -4.22
N SER A 388 -9.72 8.16 -4.60
CA SER A 388 -9.32 9.25 -3.71
C SER A 388 -10.58 10.09 -3.44
N SER A 389 -11.11 10.02 -2.23
CA SER A 389 -12.39 10.61 -1.85
C SER A 389 -12.32 12.11 -1.55
N ASP A 390 -11.56 12.88 -2.32
CA ASP A 390 -11.37 14.32 -2.08
C ASP A 390 -11.85 15.18 -3.25
N VAL A 391 -13.11 14.99 -3.66
CA VAL A 391 -13.99 16.10 -4.06
C VAL A 391 -15.42 15.80 -3.56
N LEU A 392 -15.80 16.39 -2.43
CA LEU A 392 -17.20 16.54 -2.05
C LEU A 392 -17.91 17.46 -3.06
N GLN A 393 -18.61 16.88 -4.04
CA GLN A 393 -19.71 17.60 -4.70
C GLN A 393 -20.93 17.57 -3.76
N LEU A 394 -21.17 18.70 -3.11
CA LEU A 394 -22.40 18.96 -2.36
C LEU A 394 -23.59 19.04 -3.32
N THR A 395 -24.30 17.92 -3.55
CA THR A 395 -25.68 17.99 -4.02
C THR A 395 -26.60 18.17 -2.82
N LYS A 396 -27.11 19.41 -2.68
CA LYS A 396 -28.15 19.78 -1.71
C LYS A 396 -29.38 18.89 -1.89
N LYS A 397 -29.57 17.90 -1.02
CA LYS A 397 -30.84 17.17 -0.93
C LYS A 397 -31.88 18.11 -0.31
N ASN A 398 -32.89 18.52 -1.08
CA ASN A 398 -34.05 19.23 -0.55
C ASN A 398 -34.73 18.33 0.48
N ILE A 399 -34.70 18.75 1.73
CA ILE A 399 -35.42 18.11 2.82
C ILE A 399 -36.89 18.50 2.67
N SER A 400 -37.74 17.55 2.24
CA SER A 400 -39.18 17.64 2.48
C SER A 400 -39.44 17.38 3.96
N SER A 401 -40.13 18.31 4.61
CA SER A 401 -40.45 18.39 6.04
C SER A 401 -41.42 17.32 6.56
N ALA A 402 -41.33 16.07 6.07
CA ALA A 402 -42.27 15.00 6.41
C ALA A 402 -41.67 13.88 7.28
N SER A 403 -40.34 13.86 7.50
CA SER A 403 -39.67 12.80 8.26
C SER A 403 -39.33 13.16 9.71
N GLN A 404 -39.48 14.44 10.09
CA GLN A 404 -39.23 14.90 11.47
C GLN A 404 -40.42 14.54 12.39
N GLU A 405 -41.66 14.58 11.89
CA GLU A 405 -42.86 14.31 12.71
C GLU A 405 -43.03 12.85 13.11
N LYS A 406 -42.35 11.91 12.44
CA LYS A 406 -42.43 10.47 12.79
C LYS A 406 -41.50 10.05 13.93
N MET A 407 -40.43 10.79 14.20
CA MET A 407 -39.50 10.44 15.28
C MET A 407 -39.99 10.95 16.65
N ASP A 408 -40.68 12.10 16.67
CA ASP A 408 -41.21 12.71 17.90
C ASP A 408 -42.48 12.00 18.42
N GLN A 409 -43.19 11.24 17.56
CA GLN A 409 -44.36 10.45 17.96
C GLN A 409 -43.99 9.11 18.63
N ASP A 410 -42.83 8.53 18.31
CA ASP A 410 -42.39 7.26 18.93
C ASP A 410 -41.73 7.48 20.31
N GLU A 411 -41.12 8.63 20.58
CA GLU A 411 -40.59 8.96 21.91
C GLU A 411 -41.69 9.27 22.95
N SER A 412 -42.82 9.83 22.51
CA SER A 412 -43.95 10.14 23.41
C SER A 412 -44.78 8.90 23.82
N ALA A 413 -44.68 7.79 23.08
CA ALA A 413 -45.34 6.52 23.40
C ALA A 413 -44.55 5.64 24.40
N LEU A 414 -43.28 5.95 24.67
CA LEU A 414 -42.42 5.22 25.62
C LEU A 414 -42.44 5.81 27.04
N PHE A 415 -43.02 7.00 27.23
CA PHE A 415 -43.11 7.68 28.52
C PHE A 415 -44.55 8.07 28.94
N ALA A 416 -45.56 7.42 28.35
CA ALA A 416 -46.97 7.51 28.77
C ALA A 416 -47.40 6.29 29.59
#